data_AF-A0A645G7L3-F1
#
_entry.id   AF-A0A645G7L3-F1
#
_cell.length_a   1.000
_cell.length_b   1.000
_cell.length_c   1.000
_cell.angle_alpha   90.00
_cell.angle_beta   90.00
_cell.angle_gamma   90.00
#
_symmetry.space_group_name_H-M   'P 1'
#
loop_
_entity.id
_entity.type
_entity.pdbx_description
1 polymer ?
#
loop_
_entity_poly.entity_id
_entity_poly.type
_entity_poly.pdbx_seq_one_letter_code
_entity_poly.pdbx_strand_id
1 'polypeptide(L)' 'MVGVEKSRGTLEAGKEADFLVLAENPLDDLGAFEHIREVYKGGRRVERKYL' A
#
# COMPACT_ATOMS: atom_id res chain seq x y z
N MET A 1 4.06 18.19 9.30
CA MET A 1 3.01 17.41 8.60
C MET A 1 2.91 17.92 7.17
N VAL A 2 2.77 17.04 6.18
CA VAL A 2 2.84 17.40 4.74
C VAL A 2 1.47 17.79 4.16
N GLY A 3 0.38 17.71 4.93
CA GLY A 3 -0.96 18.21 4.54
C GLY A 3 -1.73 17.29 3.59
N VAL A 4 -1.46 15.98 3.62
CA VAL A 4 -2.04 14.98 2.71
C VAL A 4 -2.97 13.98 3.41
N GLU A 5 -3.12 14.09 4.73
CA GLU A 5 -3.88 13.18 5.58
C GLU A 5 -5.36 13.06 5.21
N LYS A 6 -5.93 14.11 4.59
CA LYS A 6 -7.31 14.11 4.10
C LYS A 6 -7.51 13.23 2.87
N SER A 7 -6.47 13.00 2.07
CA SER A 7 -6.55 12.22 0.84
C SER A 7 -5.85 10.86 0.93
N ARG A 8 -4.85 10.69 1.81
CA ARG A 8 -4.01 9.47 1.89
C ARG A 8 -3.51 9.18 3.32
N GLY A 9 -2.93 7.99 3.51
CA GLY A 9 -2.20 7.60 4.72
C GLY A 9 -2.90 6.57 5.60
N THR A 10 -4.20 6.36 5.43
CA THR A 10 -4.98 5.30 6.08
C THR A 10 -5.98 4.71 5.08
N LEU A 11 -6.48 3.50 5.35
CA LEU A 11 -7.52 2.86 4.54
C LEU A 11 -8.91 3.23 5.05
N GLU A 12 -9.45 4.30 4.49
CA GLU A 12 -10.76 4.88 4.83
C GLU A 12 -11.52 5.26 3.57
N ALA A 13 -12.86 5.16 3.61
CA ALA A 13 -13.70 5.59 2.50
C ALA A 13 -13.53 7.09 2.20
N GLY A 14 -13.49 7.45 0.92
CA GLY A 14 -13.26 8.83 0.47
C GLY A 14 -11.79 9.23 0.32
N LYS A 15 -10.84 8.41 0.79
CA LYS A 15 -9.41 8.57 0.49
C LYS A 15 -9.04 7.85 -0.81
N GLU A 16 -7.91 8.23 -1.37
CA GLU A 16 -7.37 7.52 -2.53
C GLU A 16 -7.03 6.07 -2.15
N ALA A 17 -7.43 5.14 -3.01
CA ALA A 17 -7.17 3.71 -2.82
C ALA A 17 -5.72 3.33 -3.19
N ASP A 18 -4.79 3.84 -2.40
CA ASP A 18 -3.36 3.53 -2.43
C ASP A 18 -3.03 2.53 -1.32
N PHE A 19 -2.68 1.29 -1.66
CA PHE A 19 -2.35 0.27 -0.67
C PHE A 19 -1.47 -0.85 -1.22
N LEU A 20 -0.86 -1.59 -0.29
CA LEU A 20 -0.05 -2.78 -0.56
C LEU A 20 -0.81 -4.02 -0.09
N VAL A 21 -0.60 -5.13 -0.79
CA VAL A 21 -0.97 -6.46 -0.32
C VAL A 21 0.33 -7.21 -0.06
N LEU A 22 0.59 -7.59 1.19
CA LEU A 22 1.79 -8.32 1.58
C LEU A 22 1.55 -9.82 1.53
N ALA A 23 2.61 -10.60 1.26
CA ALA A 23 2.56 -12.05 1.34
C ALA A 23 2.56 -12.56 2.80
N GLU A 24 3.07 -11.73 3.72
CA GLU A 24 3.35 -12.07 5.11
C GLU A 24 2.75 -11.02 6.06
N ASN A 25 2.65 -11.35 7.35
CA ASN A 25 2.11 -10.47 8.37
C ASN A 25 3.17 -9.48 8.88
N PRO A 26 3.02 -8.17 8.65
CA PRO A 26 4.00 -7.17 9.08
C PRO A 26 4.03 -6.93 10.59
N LEU A 27 3.05 -7.44 11.35
CA LEU A 27 3.05 -7.36 12.82
C LEU A 27 3.97 -8.39 13.47
N ASP A 28 4.27 -9.48 12.75
CA ASP A 28 5.17 -10.54 13.22
C ASP A 28 6.63 -10.24 12.81
N ASP A 29 6.84 -9.70 11.59
CA ASP A 29 8.14 -9.28 11.08
C ASP A 29 8.02 -8.09 10.12
N LEU A 30 8.83 -7.05 10.34
CA LEU A 30 8.89 -5.88 9.45
C LEU A 30 9.52 -6.21 8.08
N GLY A 31 10.26 -7.32 7.96
CA GLY A 31 10.76 -7.85 6.68
C GLY A 31 9.65 -8.14 5.67
N ALA A 32 8.41 -8.32 6.11
CA ALA A 32 7.24 -8.53 5.25
C ALA A 32 7.04 -7.42 4.20
N PHE A 33 7.53 -6.20 4.45
CA PHE A 33 7.45 -5.09 3.48
C PHE A 33 8.36 -5.25 2.25
N GLU A 34 9.32 -6.18 2.29
CA GLU A 34 10.11 -6.56 1.12
C GLU A 34 9.35 -7.56 0.23
N HIS A 35 8.40 -8.31 0.80
CA HIS A 35 7.63 -9.38 0.14
C HIS A 35 6.24 -8.90 -0.29
N ILE A 36 6.21 -7.84 -1.10
CA ILE A 36 4.97 -7.24 -1.63
C ILE A 36 4.39 -8.12 -2.74
N ARG A 37 3.16 -8.60 -2.54
CA ARG A 37 2.41 -9.39 -3.53
C ARG A 37 1.75 -8.51 -4.59
N GLU A 38 1.09 -7.43 -4.16
CA GLU A 38 0.38 -6.52 -5.07
C GLU A 38 0.53 -5.06 -4.62
N VAL A 39 0.52 -4.15 -5.59
CA VAL A 39 0.50 -2.71 -5.37
C VAL A 39 -0.73 -2.14 -6.05
N TYR A 40 -1.53 -1.38 -5.30
CA TYR A 40 -2.63 -0.60 -5.84
C TYR A 40 -2.32 0.89 -5.67
N LYS A 41 -2.52 1.65 -6.75
CA LYS A 41 -2.40 3.10 -6.78
C LYS A 41 -3.63 3.70 -7.43
N GLY A 42 -4.34 4.59 -6.72
CA GLY A 42 -5.59 5.19 -7.17
C GLY A 42 -6.65 4.15 -7.52
N GLY A 43 -6.69 3.02 -6.80
CA GLY A 43 -7.61 1.91 -7.05
C GLY A 43 -7.25 1.02 -8.25
N ARG A 44 -6.11 1.25 -8.90
CA ARG A 44 -5.63 0.43 -10.02
C ARG A 44 -4.45 -0.43 -9.58
N ARG A 45 -4.48 -1.71 -9.94
CA ARG A 45 -3.33 -2.60 -9.77
C ARG A 45 -2.19 -2.11 -10.65
N VAL A 46 -1.00 -1.97 -10.07
CA VAL A 46 0.22 -1.59 -10.79
C VAL A 46 0.96 -2.86 -11.20
N GLU A 47 1.22 -3.01 -12.50
CA GLU A 47 2.13 -4.05 -12.99
C GLU A 47 3.58 -3.67 -12.66
N ARG A 48 4.25 -4.49 -11.85
CA ARG A 48 5.69 -4.37 -11.63
C ARG A 48 6.42 -5.02 -12.79
N LYS A 49 6.91 -4.21 -13.73
CA LYS A 49 7.64 -4.71 -14.91
C LYS A 49 9.09 -5.10 -14.65
N TYR A 50 9.62 -4.84 -13.46
CA TYR A 50 11.01 -5.12 -13.12
C TYR A 50 11.11 -5.59 -11.66
N LEU A 51 11.33 -6.89 -11.50
CA LEU A 51 11.98 -7.55 -10.36
C LEU A 51 13.08 -8.44 -10.96
#